data_AF-A0AA40H7D7-F1
#
_entry.id   AF-A0AA40H7D7-F1
#
_cell.length_a   1.000
_cell.length_b   1.000
_cell.length_c   1.000
_cell.angle_alpha   90.00
_cell.angle_beta   90.00
_cell.angle_gamma   90.00
#
_symmetry.space_group_name_H-M   'P 1'
#
loop_
_entity.id
_entity.type
_entity.pdbx_description
1 polymer ?
#
loop_
_entity_poly.entity_id
_entity_poly.type
_entity_poly.pdbx_seq_one_letter_code
_entity_poly.pdbx_strand_id
1 'polypeptide(L)'
;RHELHVIVDEIYMLSVFDESATFHSVLGMDRLPDPQRTHVMWGISKDFAVSGIRFGTLYTENQDVANAVASLCYFHGVCGPVQHKVAQLLRDRGESVAPYWINQVYLRANHARLKAAHTYVTDELKTLGVPFLNRNAGFFVWIDFRKYLRTGTFEEEMLLWRRFLDNKVLLSCGKAFECSEPGWFRIIFADKTHRLQLGMQRIRKVLEEREQEILAEEKEQPCQSEQDGKADSTDEVIFVSRHQEPTCASSSNLGDLIGLLQQQMRSSDWLQKNTAEQFA
;
A
#
# COMPACT_ATOMS: atom_id res chain seq x y z
N ARG A 1 7.86 21.77 13.03
CA ARG A 1 6.94 21.74 14.20
C ARG A 1 7.35 20.71 15.25
N HIS A 2 7.72 19.48 14.86
CA HIS A 2 8.04 18.41 15.80
C HIS A 2 9.50 17.92 15.74
N GLU A 3 10.37 18.65 15.02
CA GLU A 3 11.79 18.27 14.89
C GLU A 3 12.00 16.80 14.48
N LEU A 4 11.15 16.31 13.57
CA LEU A 4 11.25 14.96 13.05
C LEU A 4 11.98 14.95 11.72
N HIS A 5 12.67 13.84 11.48
CA HIS A 5 13.15 13.47 10.16
C HIS A 5 11.98 12.88 9.34
N VAL A 6 11.94 13.24 8.06
CA VAL A 6 10.99 12.73 7.08
C VAL A 6 11.77 11.95 6.04
N ILE A 7 11.48 10.66 5.93
CA ILE A 7 12.03 9.79 4.90
C ILE A 7 10.94 9.56 3.87
N VAL A 8 11.17 10.02 2.65
CA VAL A 8 10.23 9.89 1.53
C VAL A 8 10.73 8.78 0.62
N ASP A 9 10.03 7.65 0.61
CA ASP A 9 10.33 6.53 -0.28
C ASP A 9 9.58 6.70 -1.61
N GLU A 10 10.31 7.12 -2.64
CA GLU A 10 9.80 7.35 -3.99
C GLU A 10 10.09 6.18 -4.94
N ILE A 11 10.27 4.95 -4.42
CA ILE A 11 10.62 3.75 -5.23
C ILE A 11 9.64 3.40 -6.35
N TYR A 12 8.45 3.99 -6.36
CA TYR A 12 7.40 3.82 -7.38
C TYR A 12 7.26 5.01 -8.33
N MET A 13 8.18 5.98 -8.31
CA MET A 13 8.01 7.26 -9.01
C MET A 13 7.79 7.12 -10.53
N LEU A 14 8.39 6.12 -11.19
CA LEU A 14 8.25 5.95 -12.65
C LEU A 14 7.10 5.01 -13.02
N SER A 15 6.30 4.58 -12.06
CA SER A 15 5.17 3.65 -12.25
C SER A 15 3.80 4.35 -12.24
N VAL A 16 3.74 5.65 -12.48
CA VAL A 16 2.48 6.38 -12.76
C VAL A 16 2.15 6.21 -14.24
N PHE A 17 1.10 5.44 -14.54
CA PHE A 17 0.81 4.93 -15.88
C PHE A 17 -0.44 5.53 -16.52
N ASP A 18 -1.09 6.49 -15.87
CA ASP A 18 -2.21 7.24 -16.44
C ASP A 18 -1.86 8.72 -16.58
N GLU A 19 -2.11 9.27 -17.77
CA GLU A 19 -1.81 10.67 -18.11
C GLU A 19 -2.64 11.69 -17.31
N SER A 20 -3.76 11.27 -16.72
CA SER A 20 -4.56 12.12 -15.83
C SER A 20 -3.90 12.35 -14.47
N ALA A 21 -2.90 11.55 -14.10
CA ALA A 21 -2.19 11.63 -12.84
C ALA A 21 -0.74 12.08 -13.05
N THR A 22 -0.29 13.05 -12.25
CA THR A 22 1.10 13.51 -12.26
C THR A 22 1.78 13.13 -10.95
N PHE A 23 2.96 12.52 -11.04
CA PHE A 23 3.81 12.31 -9.87
C PHE A 23 4.50 13.61 -9.48
N HIS A 24 4.46 13.94 -8.19
CA HIS A 24 5.17 15.08 -7.62
C HIS A 24 6.19 14.57 -6.61
N SER A 25 7.46 14.59 -7.00
CA SER A 25 8.56 14.31 -6.07
C SER A 25 8.65 15.42 -5.02
N VAL A 26 9.01 15.07 -3.78
CA VAL A 26 9.34 16.06 -2.75
C VAL A 26 10.53 16.93 -3.19
N LEU A 27 11.45 16.39 -4.00
CA LEU A 27 12.58 17.13 -4.56
C LEU A 27 12.17 18.09 -5.69
N GLY A 28 10.95 17.97 -6.21
CA GLY A 28 10.39 18.89 -7.21
C GLY A 28 9.76 20.16 -6.62
N MET A 29 9.72 20.28 -5.29
CA MET A 29 9.24 21.48 -4.61
C MET A 29 10.25 22.63 -4.73
N ASP A 30 9.77 23.88 -4.82
CA ASP A 30 10.63 25.07 -4.86
C ASP A 30 11.63 25.13 -3.70
N ARG A 31 11.21 24.63 -2.52
CA ARG A 31 12.04 24.49 -1.33
C ARG A 31 11.52 23.36 -0.45
N LEU A 32 12.43 22.50 0.01
CA LEU A 32 12.11 21.49 1.02
C LEU A 32 11.71 22.16 2.35
N PRO A 33 10.69 21.65 3.08
CA PRO A 33 10.27 22.22 4.35
C PRO A 33 11.42 22.34 5.38
N ASP A 34 12.25 21.30 5.49
CA ASP A 34 13.50 21.29 6.23
C ASP A 34 14.52 20.38 5.50
N PRO A 35 15.45 20.94 4.72
CA PRO A 35 16.41 20.14 3.95
C PRO A 35 17.34 19.28 4.83
N GLN A 36 17.60 19.67 6.07
CA GLN A 36 18.46 18.92 6.99
C GLN A 36 17.73 17.73 7.63
N ARG A 37 16.40 17.67 7.50
CA ARG A 37 15.55 16.59 8.04
C ARG A 37 14.70 15.90 6.99
N THR A 38 14.82 16.26 5.72
CA THR A 38 14.16 15.56 4.61
C THR A 38 15.16 14.68 3.87
N HIS A 39 14.82 13.40 3.74
CA HIS A 39 15.64 12.40 3.07
C HIS A 39 14.78 11.67 2.04
N VAL A 40 15.32 11.40 0.87
CA VAL A 40 14.57 10.77 -0.22
C VAL A 40 15.26 9.48 -0.62
N MET A 41 14.47 8.41 -0.72
CA MET A 41 14.93 7.11 -1.15
C MET A 41 14.35 6.78 -2.51
N TRP A 42 15.18 6.15 -3.34
CA TRP A 42 14.76 5.60 -4.61
C TRP A 42 15.60 4.38 -4.96
N GLY A 43 15.13 3.57 -5.92
CA GLY A 43 15.94 2.52 -6.50
C GLY A 43 15.28 1.89 -7.72
N ILE A 44 16.06 1.10 -8.45
CA ILE A 44 15.64 0.50 -9.73
C ILE A 44 14.84 -0.80 -9.58
N SER A 45 14.58 -1.23 -8.33
CA SER A 45 13.97 -2.53 -8.04
C SER A 45 12.55 -2.67 -8.57
N LYS A 46 11.80 -1.57 -8.61
CA LYS A 46 10.39 -1.54 -9.01
C LYS A 46 10.25 -0.90 -10.38
N ASP A 47 10.67 0.35 -10.49
CA ASP A 47 10.59 1.14 -11.72
C ASP A 47 11.25 0.48 -12.94
N PHE A 48 12.34 -0.27 -12.74
CA PHE A 48 13.03 -1.01 -13.82
C PHE A 48 12.90 -2.53 -13.70
N ALA A 49 12.09 -3.04 -12.75
CA ALA A 49 11.88 -4.46 -12.49
C ALA A 49 13.17 -5.30 -12.28
N VAL A 50 14.24 -4.70 -11.76
CA VAL A 50 15.55 -5.36 -11.56
C VAL A 50 15.90 -5.48 -10.07
N SER A 51 14.96 -5.99 -9.28
CA SER A 51 15.10 -6.15 -7.83
C SER A 51 16.30 -7.01 -7.38
N GLY A 52 16.79 -7.91 -8.24
CA GLY A 52 17.98 -8.74 -8.00
C GLY A 52 19.31 -7.99 -8.16
N ILE A 53 19.33 -6.81 -8.79
CA ILE A 53 20.55 -6.03 -9.03
C ILE A 53 21.00 -5.25 -7.78
N ARG A 54 20.09 -5.06 -6.81
CA ARG A 54 20.37 -4.44 -5.50
C ARG A 54 21.00 -3.04 -5.59
N PHE A 55 20.41 -2.18 -6.42
CA PHE A 55 20.80 -0.77 -6.51
C PHE A 55 19.69 0.12 -5.94
N GLY A 56 20.08 0.98 -5.00
CA GLY A 56 19.24 1.99 -4.37
C GLY A 56 20.07 3.23 -4.02
N THR A 57 19.39 4.35 -3.85
CA THR A 57 19.98 5.66 -3.59
C THR A 57 19.29 6.30 -2.40
N LEU A 58 20.08 6.94 -1.55
CA LEU A 58 19.61 7.89 -0.55
C LEU A 58 20.07 9.28 -0.97
N TYR A 59 19.12 10.19 -1.12
CA TYR A 59 19.38 11.62 -1.26
C TYR A 59 19.14 12.31 0.08
N THR A 60 20.11 13.10 0.52
CA THR A 60 20.00 13.94 1.72
C THR A 60 20.95 15.12 1.64
N GLU A 61 20.52 16.28 2.13
CA GLU A 61 21.38 17.46 2.34
C GLU A 61 22.03 17.48 3.74
N ASN A 62 21.69 16.52 4.61
CA ASN A 62 22.27 16.40 5.93
C ASN A 62 23.59 15.64 5.83
N GLN A 63 24.70 16.35 6.04
CA GLN A 63 26.04 15.78 5.89
C GLN A 63 26.35 14.72 6.95
N ASP A 64 25.78 14.83 8.15
CA ASP A 64 25.97 13.83 9.21
C ASP A 64 25.32 12.50 8.82
N VAL A 65 24.10 12.55 8.28
CA VAL A 65 23.40 11.37 7.74
C VAL A 65 24.15 10.80 6.54
N ALA A 66 24.60 11.64 5.61
CA ALA A 66 25.37 11.21 4.45
C ALA A 66 26.66 10.49 4.86
N ASN A 67 27.41 11.04 5.80
CA ASN A 67 28.66 10.46 6.31
C ASN A 67 28.41 9.16 7.07
N ALA A 68 27.36 9.11 7.91
CA ALA A 68 26.99 7.90 8.64
C ALA A 68 26.64 6.76 7.68
N VAL A 69 25.81 7.02 6.67
CA VAL A 69 25.44 6.02 5.66
C VAL A 69 26.64 5.62 4.80
N ALA A 70 27.50 6.58 4.42
CA ALA A 70 28.72 6.29 3.68
C ALA A 70 29.67 5.35 4.45
N SER A 71 29.74 5.47 5.78
CA SER A 71 30.54 4.54 6.60
C SER A 71 30.04 3.09 6.54
N LEU A 72 28.73 2.89 6.33
CA LEU A 72 28.11 1.58 6.18
C LEU A 72 28.28 0.98 4.78
N CYS A 73 28.62 1.80 3.77
CA CYS A 73 28.84 1.34 2.40
C CYS A 73 30.02 0.37 2.27
N TYR A 74 30.92 0.29 3.25
CA TYR A 74 31.96 -0.74 3.26
C TYR A 74 31.36 -2.16 3.24
N PHE A 75 30.23 -2.38 3.93
CA PHE A 75 29.54 -3.68 3.99
C PHE A 75 28.35 -3.79 3.03
N HIS A 76 27.71 -2.66 2.73
CA HIS A 76 26.45 -2.62 1.98
C HIS A 76 26.54 -1.87 0.65
N GLY A 77 27.74 -1.51 0.23
CA GLY A 77 27.98 -0.80 -1.02
C GLY A 77 27.57 -1.62 -2.24
N VAL A 78 27.07 -0.93 -3.25
CA VAL A 78 26.80 -1.53 -4.56
C VAL A 78 28.14 -1.90 -5.21
N CYS A 79 28.30 -3.10 -5.74
CA CYS A 79 29.55 -3.49 -6.37
C CYS A 79 29.84 -2.68 -7.66
N GLY A 80 31.12 -2.43 -7.93
CA GLY A 80 31.57 -1.60 -9.06
C GLY A 80 30.97 -1.97 -10.43
N PRO A 81 30.87 -3.26 -10.81
CA PRO A 81 30.22 -3.66 -12.06
C PRO A 81 28.74 -3.26 -12.15
N VAL A 82 27.99 -3.38 -11.06
CA VAL A 82 26.58 -2.93 -11.01
C VAL A 82 26.52 -1.41 -11.12
N GLN A 83 27.35 -0.68 -10.36
CA GLN A 83 27.40 0.78 -10.48
C GLN A 83 27.69 1.22 -11.91
N HIS A 84 28.65 0.58 -12.58
CA HIS A 84 28.99 0.88 -13.97
C HIS A 84 27.80 0.63 -14.92
N LYS A 85 27.15 -0.54 -14.82
CA LYS A 85 26.00 -0.87 -15.69
C LYS A 85 24.80 0.04 -15.47
N VAL A 86 24.48 0.35 -14.21
CA VAL A 86 23.39 1.28 -13.88
C VAL A 86 23.74 2.69 -14.33
N ALA A 87 24.99 3.14 -14.17
CA ALA A 87 25.43 4.42 -14.71
C ALA A 87 25.29 4.49 -16.23
N GLN A 88 25.61 3.42 -16.97
CA GLN A 88 25.39 3.37 -18.42
C GLN A 88 23.90 3.43 -18.79
N LEU A 89 23.04 2.71 -18.05
CA LEU A 89 21.59 2.77 -18.25
C LEU A 89 21.04 4.19 -18.02
N LEU A 90 21.48 4.87 -16.95
CA LEU A 90 20.97 6.20 -16.58
C LEU A 90 21.61 7.34 -17.38
N ARG A 91 22.81 7.14 -17.95
CA ARG A 91 23.49 8.09 -18.85
C ARG A 91 22.95 8.01 -20.28
N ASP A 92 21.67 7.71 -20.46
CA ASP A 92 20.94 7.67 -21.73
C ASP A 92 20.95 9.06 -22.44
N ARG A 93 22.15 9.48 -22.85
CA ARG A 93 22.48 10.76 -23.47
C ARG A 93 22.25 10.59 -24.96
N GLY A 94 21.23 11.28 -25.47
CA GLY A 94 20.86 11.32 -26.89
C GLY A 94 21.89 12.03 -27.79
N GLU A 95 23.19 11.78 -27.62
CA GLU A 95 24.24 12.43 -28.40
C GLU A 95 24.67 11.64 -29.63
N SER A 96 24.25 10.39 -29.83
CA SER A 96 24.52 9.68 -31.09
C SER A 96 23.52 8.55 -31.36
N VAL A 97 22.60 8.83 -32.29
CA VAL A 97 21.86 7.87 -33.15
C VAL A 97 20.80 6.97 -32.49
N ALA A 98 20.66 6.96 -31.16
CA ALA A 98 19.54 6.31 -30.47
C ALA A 98 18.80 7.31 -29.56
N PRO A 99 17.47 7.47 -29.67
CA PRO A 99 16.69 8.37 -28.82
C PRO A 99 16.66 7.86 -27.38
N TYR A 100 16.53 8.78 -26.41
CA TYR A 100 16.25 8.55 -24.98
C TYR A 100 15.47 7.26 -24.72
N TRP A 101 16.14 6.11 -24.63
CA TRP A 101 15.51 4.80 -24.56
C TRP A 101 14.60 4.70 -23.35
N ILE A 102 15.02 5.26 -22.20
CA ILE A 102 14.21 5.27 -20.98
C ILE A 102 12.88 5.97 -21.27
N ASN A 103 12.91 7.22 -21.73
CA ASN A 103 11.72 8.05 -21.88
C ASN A 103 10.86 7.64 -23.09
N GLN A 104 11.48 7.31 -24.21
CA GLN A 104 10.79 7.12 -25.49
C GLN A 104 10.38 5.67 -25.74
N VAL A 105 11.06 4.71 -25.12
CA VAL A 105 10.80 3.27 -25.35
C VAL A 105 10.33 2.60 -24.07
N TYR A 106 11.16 2.61 -23.03
CA TYR A 106 10.91 1.84 -21.82
C TYR A 106 9.68 2.34 -21.06
N LEU A 107 9.63 3.62 -20.68
CA LEU A 107 8.53 4.17 -19.88
C LEU A 107 7.21 4.12 -20.65
N ARG A 108 7.20 4.47 -21.95
CA ARG A 108 6.00 4.34 -22.79
C ARG A 108 5.46 2.90 -22.83
N ALA A 109 6.34 1.93 -23.08
CA ALA A 109 5.93 0.53 -23.12
C ALA A 109 5.51 0.01 -21.74
N ASN A 110 6.20 0.42 -20.67
CA ASN A 110 5.89 0.05 -19.30
C ASN A 110 4.52 0.60 -18.88
N HIS A 111 4.27 1.90 -19.08
CA HIS A 111 3.00 2.55 -18.76
C HIS A 111 1.85 1.94 -19.55
N ALA A 112 1.99 1.75 -20.86
CA ALA A 112 0.95 1.12 -21.68
C ALA A 112 0.58 -0.29 -21.17
N ARG A 113 1.58 -1.09 -20.79
CA ARG A 113 1.37 -2.46 -20.27
C ARG A 113 0.76 -2.46 -18.87
N LEU A 114 1.24 -1.58 -17.98
CA LEU A 114 0.70 -1.43 -16.62
C LEU A 114 -0.76 -0.97 -16.68
N LYS A 115 -1.06 0.04 -17.51
CA LYS A 115 -2.42 0.53 -17.72
C LYS A 115 -3.33 -0.58 -18.24
N ALA A 116 -2.92 -1.32 -19.28
CA ALA A 116 -3.72 -2.42 -19.82
C ALA A 116 -3.98 -3.52 -18.78
N ALA A 117 -2.97 -3.91 -18.00
CA ALA A 117 -3.11 -4.93 -16.96
C ALA A 117 -3.97 -4.44 -15.77
N HIS A 118 -3.78 -3.19 -15.35
CA HIS A 118 -4.60 -2.53 -14.33
C HIS A 118 -6.07 -2.51 -14.76
N THR A 119 -6.35 -1.94 -15.93
CA THR A 119 -7.71 -1.86 -16.50
C THR A 119 -8.38 -3.23 -16.54
N TYR A 120 -7.68 -4.25 -17.04
CA TYR A 120 -8.22 -5.61 -17.06
C TYR A 120 -8.64 -6.11 -15.66
N VAL A 121 -7.75 -6.00 -14.68
CA VAL A 121 -8.05 -6.46 -13.30
C VAL A 121 -9.19 -5.63 -12.69
N THR A 122 -9.19 -4.30 -12.87
CA THR A 122 -10.23 -3.44 -12.32
C THR A 122 -11.59 -3.67 -12.98
N ASP A 123 -11.65 -3.95 -14.27
CA ASP A 123 -12.90 -4.25 -14.98
C ASP A 123 -13.50 -5.59 -14.53
N GLU A 124 -12.65 -6.59 -14.28
CA GLU A 124 -13.08 -7.87 -13.68
C GLU A 124 -13.62 -7.67 -12.26
N LEU A 125 -12.98 -6.83 -11.43
CA LEU A 125 -13.46 -6.50 -10.09
C LEU A 125 -14.80 -5.76 -10.12
N LYS A 126 -14.96 -4.80 -11.03
CA LYS A 126 -16.23 -4.11 -11.27
C LYS A 126 -17.34 -5.07 -11.67
N THR A 127 -17.04 -6.01 -12.56
CA THR A 127 -17.99 -7.06 -13.00
C THR A 127 -18.41 -7.96 -11.83
N LEU A 128 -17.51 -8.21 -10.88
CA LEU A 128 -17.81 -8.96 -9.65
C LEU A 128 -18.51 -8.12 -8.57
N GLY A 129 -18.69 -6.81 -8.79
CA GLY A 129 -19.22 -5.90 -7.78
C GLY A 129 -18.30 -5.75 -6.57
N VAL A 130 -16.99 -5.96 -6.74
CA VAL A 130 -15.99 -5.86 -5.67
C VAL A 130 -15.41 -4.44 -5.66
N PRO A 131 -15.55 -3.69 -4.55
CA PRO A 131 -14.95 -2.38 -4.41
C PRO A 131 -13.41 -2.45 -4.33
N PHE A 132 -12.71 -1.47 -4.89
CA PHE A 132 -11.27 -1.30 -4.72
C PHE A 132 -10.84 0.19 -4.74
N LEU A 133 -9.65 0.49 -4.21
CA LEU A 133 -9.04 1.80 -4.36
C LEU A 133 -8.42 1.94 -5.74
N ASN A 134 -9.08 2.72 -6.61
CA ASN A 134 -8.60 2.99 -7.95
C ASN A 134 -7.47 4.03 -7.93
N ARG A 135 -6.24 3.60 -8.23
CA ARG A 135 -5.04 4.44 -8.24
C ARG A 135 -4.21 4.16 -9.49
N ASN A 136 -3.79 5.23 -10.15
CA ASN A 136 -3.09 5.18 -11.44
C ASN A 136 -1.56 5.00 -11.32
N ALA A 137 -1.11 4.39 -10.23
CA ALA A 137 0.31 4.25 -9.91
C ALA A 137 0.63 2.91 -9.25
N GLY A 138 1.87 2.45 -9.42
CA GLY A 138 2.37 1.23 -8.80
C GLY A 138 2.07 -0.02 -9.62
N PHE A 139 2.03 -1.16 -8.94
CA PHE A 139 1.94 -2.50 -9.56
C PHE A 139 0.85 -3.37 -8.94
N PHE A 140 0.00 -2.77 -8.12
CA PHE A 140 -1.01 -3.47 -7.34
C PHE A 140 -2.27 -2.64 -7.13
N VAL A 141 -3.38 -3.33 -6.89
CA VAL A 141 -4.67 -2.76 -6.49
C VAL A 141 -4.95 -3.16 -5.04
N TRP A 142 -5.49 -2.23 -4.26
CA TRP A 142 -5.96 -2.45 -2.89
C TRP A 142 -7.48 -2.65 -2.90
N ILE A 143 -7.93 -3.84 -2.50
CA ILE A 143 -9.26 -4.38 -2.77
C ILE A 143 -9.99 -4.63 -1.46
N ASP A 144 -11.28 -4.35 -1.46
CA ASP A 144 -12.17 -4.58 -0.34
C ASP A 144 -12.95 -5.89 -0.51
N PHE A 145 -12.60 -6.89 0.29
CA PHE A 145 -13.34 -8.15 0.39
C PHE A 145 -14.15 -8.25 1.69
N ARG A 146 -14.43 -7.14 2.40
CA ARG A 146 -15.20 -7.15 3.66
C ARG A 146 -16.54 -7.84 3.53
N LYS A 147 -17.22 -7.71 2.37
CA LYS A 147 -18.48 -8.41 2.03
C LYS A 147 -18.38 -9.94 2.16
N TYR A 148 -17.20 -10.53 2.00
CA TYR A 148 -16.99 -11.98 1.97
C TYR A 148 -16.51 -12.55 3.32
N LEU A 149 -16.45 -11.71 4.36
CA LEU A 149 -16.17 -12.13 5.73
C LEU A 149 -17.50 -12.35 6.47
N ARG A 150 -17.62 -13.43 7.28
CA ARG A 150 -18.81 -13.60 8.16
C ARG A 150 -18.86 -12.54 9.25
N THR A 151 -17.69 -12.20 9.77
CA THR A 151 -17.50 -11.16 10.78
C THR A 151 -16.30 -10.32 10.37
N GLY A 152 -16.31 -9.02 10.67
CA GLY A 152 -15.20 -8.11 10.37
C GLY A 152 -14.00 -8.34 11.29
N THR A 153 -13.41 -9.54 11.27
CA THR A 153 -12.29 -9.96 12.11
C THR A 153 -11.08 -10.38 11.25
N PHE A 154 -9.88 -10.25 11.80
CA PHE A 154 -8.65 -10.68 11.10
C PHE A 154 -8.57 -12.20 10.96
N GLU A 155 -9.24 -12.94 11.84
CA GLU A 155 -9.39 -14.38 11.77
C GLU A 155 -10.15 -14.78 10.51
N GLU A 156 -11.29 -14.13 10.23
CA GLU A 156 -12.04 -14.32 8.99
C GLU A 156 -11.25 -13.87 7.75
N GLU A 157 -10.50 -12.77 7.83
CA GLU A 157 -9.60 -12.35 6.74
C GLU A 157 -8.58 -13.45 6.40
N MET A 158 -7.97 -14.08 7.42
CA MET A 158 -7.01 -15.17 7.22
C MET A 158 -7.67 -16.44 6.67
N LEU A 159 -8.92 -16.73 7.04
CA LEU A 159 -9.69 -17.83 6.46
C LEU A 159 -9.98 -17.59 4.97
N LEU A 160 -10.41 -16.38 4.60
CA LEU A 160 -10.62 -16.01 3.21
C LEU A 160 -9.31 -16.06 2.41
N TRP A 161 -8.22 -15.52 2.98
CA TRP A 161 -6.88 -15.61 2.39
C TRP A 161 -6.48 -17.06 2.10
N ARG A 162 -6.74 -17.96 3.06
CA ARG A 162 -6.44 -19.39 2.90
C ARG A 162 -7.23 -20.03 1.76
N ARG A 163 -8.51 -19.67 1.58
CA ARG A 163 -9.34 -20.16 0.46
C ARG A 163 -8.79 -19.76 -0.90
N PHE A 164 -8.30 -18.52 -1.04
CA PHE A 164 -7.58 -18.10 -2.25
C PHE A 164 -6.33 -18.95 -2.49
N LEU A 165 -5.53 -19.17 -1.43
CA LEU A 165 -4.31 -19.97 -1.52
C LEU A 165 -4.59 -21.43 -1.91
N ASP A 166 -5.63 -22.04 -1.36
CA ASP A 166 -6.05 -23.40 -1.71
C ASP A 166 -6.50 -23.49 -3.18
N ASN A 167 -7.08 -22.41 -3.70
CA ASN A 167 -7.38 -22.22 -5.13
C ASN A 167 -6.19 -21.71 -5.97
N LYS A 168 -4.96 -21.80 -5.43
CA LYS A 168 -3.71 -21.46 -6.12
C LYS A 168 -3.63 -19.99 -6.55
N VAL A 169 -4.18 -19.10 -5.74
CA VAL A 169 -4.05 -17.64 -5.88
C VAL A 169 -3.41 -17.10 -4.60
N LEU A 170 -2.23 -16.50 -4.74
CA LEU A 170 -1.53 -15.87 -3.62
C LEU A 170 -1.83 -14.36 -3.63
N LEU A 171 -2.62 -13.91 -2.66
CA LEU A 171 -2.85 -12.49 -2.39
C LEU A 171 -2.10 -12.08 -1.12
N SER A 172 -1.88 -10.77 -0.92
CA SER A 172 -1.40 -10.26 0.37
C SER A 172 -2.58 -9.69 1.15
N CYS A 173 -2.84 -10.22 2.35
CA CYS A 173 -3.94 -9.75 3.19
C CYS A 173 -3.60 -8.44 3.92
N GLY A 174 -4.62 -7.70 4.33
CA GLY A 174 -4.54 -6.40 4.99
C GLY A 174 -3.70 -6.45 6.26
N LYS A 175 -3.88 -7.51 7.04
CA LYS A 175 -3.11 -7.80 8.26
C LYS A 175 -1.60 -7.75 8.04
N ALA A 176 -1.11 -8.25 6.90
CA ALA A 176 0.32 -8.26 6.59
C ALA A 176 0.91 -6.85 6.34
N PHE A 177 0.07 -5.84 6.18
CA PHE A 177 0.45 -4.42 6.04
C PHE A 177 0.06 -3.59 7.26
N GLU A 178 -0.28 -4.23 8.38
CA GLU A 178 -0.78 -3.54 9.58
C GLU A 178 -2.02 -2.67 9.30
N CYS A 179 -2.88 -3.12 8.35
CA CYS A 179 -4.16 -2.46 8.10
C CYS A 179 -5.02 -2.51 9.36
N SER A 180 -5.65 -1.39 9.72
CA SER A 180 -6.49 -1.31 10.92
C SER A 180 -7.84 -2.01 10.78
N GLU A 181 -8.30 -2.23 9.56
CA GLU A 181 -9.58 -2.84 9.24
C GLU A 181 -9.36 -4.20 8.56
N PRO A 182 -10.01 -5.28 9.02
CA PRO A 182 -9.99 -6.55 8.33
C PRO A 182 -10.73 -6.51 6.99
N GLY A 183 -10.35 -7.41 6.08
CA GLY A 183 -11.04 -7.65 4.80
C GLY A 183 -10.40 -6.95 3.61
N TRP A 184 -9.32 -6.19 3.81
CA TRP A 184 -8.58 -5.58 2.71
C TRP A 184 -7.50 -6.52 2.15
N PHE A 185 -7.27 -6.49 0.85
CA PHE A 185 -6.29 -7.32 0.17
C PHE A 185 -5.54 -6.56 -0.93
N ARG A 186 -4.29 -6.95 -1.18
CA ARG A 186 -3.50 -6.46 -2.31
C ARG A 186 -3.38 -7.51 -3.40
N ILE A 187 -3.77 -7.15 -4.62
CA ILE A 187 -3.51 -7.92 -5.84
C ILE A 187 -2.42 -7.24 -6.66
N ILE A 188 -1.38 -7.98 -7.03
CA ILE A 188 -0.35 -7.51 -7.96
C ILE A 188 -0.85 -7.78 -9.39
N PHE A 189 -1.02 -6.74 -10.20
CA PHE A 189 -1.52 -6.86 -11.57
C PHE A 189 -0.41 -6.85 -12.63
N ALA A 190 0.82 -6.49 -12.27
CA ALA A 190 1.95 -6.38 -13.20
C ALA A 190 2.53 -7.77 -13.59
N ASP A 191 1.72 -8.59 -14.25
CA ASP A 191 2.08 -9.91 -14.79
C ASP A 191 1.49 -10.10 -16.20
N LYS A 192 1.76 -11.26 -16.81
CA LYS A 192 1.27 -11.64 -18.14
C LYS A 192 -0.25 -11.81 -18.14
N THR A 193 -0.90 -11.35 -19.21
CA THR A 193 -2.37 -11.37 -19.37
C THR A 193 -3.01 -12.73 -19.07
N HIS A 194 -2.47 -13.84 -19.60
CA HIS A 194 -3.04 -15.18 -19.36
C HIS A 194 -3.00 -15.61 -17.89
N ARG A 195 -2.03 -15.11 -17.10
CA ARG A 195 -1.97 -15.37 -15.65
C ARG A 195 -2.98 -14.52 -14.89
N LEU A 196 -3.16 -13.27 -15.30
CA LEU A 196 -4.19 -12.39 -14.73
C LEU A 196 -5.59 -12.98 -14.99
N GLN A 197 -5.85 -13.45 -16.21
CA GLN A 197 -7.10 -14.11 -16.58
C GLN A 197 -7.40 -15.33 -15.72
N LEU A 198 -6.42 -16.23 -15.60
CA LEU A 198 -6.56 -17.42 -14.75
C LEU A 198 -6.71 -17.06 -13.26
N GLY A 199 -5.98 -16.04 -12.80
CA GLY A 199 -6.05 -15.53 -11.43
C GLY A 199 -7.44 -14.98 -11.10
N MET A 200 -7.97 -14.10 -11.96
CA MET A 200 -9.31 -13.51 -11.79
C MET A 200 -10.42 -14.57 -11.89
N GLN A 201 -10.30 -15.55 -12.78
CA GLN A 201 -11.23 -16.68 -12.85
C GLN A 201 -11.27 -17.45 -11.51
N ARG A 202 -10.11 -17.71 -10.90
CA ARG A 202 -10.01 -18.41 -9.61
C ARG A 202 -10.52 -17.55 -8.45
N ILE A 203 -10.26 -16.25 -8.47
CA ILE A 203 -10.80 -15.30 -7.49
C ILE A 203 -12.32 -15.30 -7.56
N ARG A 204 -12.90 -15.12 -8.75
CA ARG A 204 -14.35 -15.19 -8.98
C ARG A 204 -14.95 -16.44 -8.34
N LYS A 205 -14.37 -17.61 -8.65
CA LYS A 205 -14.83 -18.89 -8.10
C LYS A 205 -14.86 -18.89 -6.57
N VAL A 206 -13.78 -18.44 -5.91
CA VAL A 206 -13.72 -18.40 -4.44
C VAL A 206 -14.77 -17.45 -3.86
N LEU A 207 -14.95 -16.28 -4.48
CA LEU A 207 -15.91 -15.28 -4.03
C LEU A 207 -17.36 -15.76 -4.19
N GLU A 208 -17.69 -16.39 -5.33
CA GLU A 208 -19.00 -16.99 -5.58
C GLU A 208 -19.31 -18.11 -4.57
N GLU A 209 -18.36 -19.03 -4.36
CA GLU A 209 -18.50 -20.09 -3.34
C GLU A 209 -18.73 -19.49 -1.95
N ARG A 210 -17.98 -18.44 -1.59
CA ARG A 210 -18.08 -17.79 -0.29
C ARG A 210 -19.41 -17.06 -0.09
N GLU A 211 -19.90 -16.39 -1.13
CA GLU A 211 -21.18 -15.70 -1.10
C GLU A 211 -22.34 -16.69 -0.93
N GLN A 212 -22.30 -17.85 -1.60
CA GLN A 212 -23.32 -18.90 -1.42
C GLN A 212 -23.31 -19.50 0.00
N GLU A 213 -22.13 -19.71 0.59
CA GLU A 213 -22.02 -20.19 1.98
C GLU A 213 -22.65 -19.22 2.98
N ILE A 214 -22.35 -17.92 2.84
CA ILE A 214 -22.90 -16.88 3.73
C ILE A 214 -24.43 -16.82 3.59
N LEU A 215 -24.95 -16.85 2.36
CA LEU A 215 -26.40 -16.84 2.10
C LEU A 215 -27.11 -18.11 2.61
N ALA A 216 -26.44 -19.26 2.63
CA ALA A 216 -27.01 -20.50 3.17
C ALA A 216 -27.11 -20.43 4.71
N GLU A 217 -26.09 -19.91 5.38
CA GLU A 217 -26.06 -19.74 6.83
C GLU A 217 -27.12 -18.74 7.32
N GLU A 218 -27.35 -17.66 6.57
CA GLU A 218 -28.42 -16.70 6.86
C GLU A 218 -29.82 -17.32 6.75
N LYS A 219 -30.01 -18.26 5.81
CA LYS A 219 -31.29 -18.98 5.63
C LYS A 219 -31.54 -20.07 6.67
N GLU A 220 -30.49 -20.59 7.31
CA GLU A 220 -30.61 -21.58 8.39
C GLU A 220 -30.84 -20.94 9.77
N GLN A 221 -30.66 -19.62 9.90
CA GLN A 221 -30.88 -18.87 11.16
C GLN A 221 -32.30 -18.36 11.50
N PRO A 222 -33.39 -18.50 10.71
CA PRO A 222 -34.70 -18.01 11.12
C PRO A 222 -35.47 -19.07 11.91
N CYS A 223 -35.18 -19.25 13.22
CA CYS A 223 -36.11 -19.87 14.19
C CYS A 223 -35.64 -19.94 15.67
N GLN A 224 -34.82 -19.02 16.22
CA GLN A 224 -34.66 -18.96 17.69
C GLN A 224 -34.45 -17.52 18.19
N SER A 225 -35.54 -16.81 18.50
CA SER A 225 -35.66 -15.95 19.69
C SER A 225 -36.97 -15.14 19.68
N GLU A 226 -38.06 -15.79 20.10
CA GLU A 226 -39.04 -15.10 20.93
C GLU A 226 -39.02 -15.79 22.30
N GLN A 227 -38.40 -15.13 23.29
CA GLN A 227 -38.95 -15.07 24.65
C GLN A 227 -38.26 -13.96 25.45
N ASP A 228 -39.10 -13.02 25.87
CA ASP A 228 -38.89 -11.88 26.74
C ASP A 228 -38.17 -12.21 28.07
N GLY A 229 -37.43 -11.22 28.59
CA GLY A 229 -36.86 -11.33 29.94
C GLY A 229 -36.09 -10.15 30.49
N LYS A 230 -36.73 -8.98 30.59
CA LYS A 230 -36.45 -7.86 31.52
C LYS A 230 -35.17 -7.01 31.36
N ALA A 231 -35.45 -5.72 31.20
CA ALA A 231 -34.57 -4.61 31.52
C ALA A 231 -34.18 -4.59 33.00
N ASP A 232 -32.92 -4.27 33.28
CA ASP A 232 -32.61 -3.25 34.29
C ASP A 232 -31.31 -2.53 33.93
N SER A 233 -31.34 -1.21 34.08
CA SER A 233 -30.27 -0.28 33.81
C SER A 233 -29.39 -0.12 35.05
N THR A 234 -28.07 -0.14 34.91
CA THR A 234 -27.21 0.95 35.43
C THR A 234 -25.77 0.74 34.96
N ASP A 235 -25.21 1.82 34.41
CA ASP A 235 -23.80 1.98 34.07
C ASP A 235 -22.91 1.92 35.31
N GLU A 236 -21.81 1.17 35.24
CA GLU A 236 -20.54 1.58 35.86
C GLU A 236 -19.36 1.15 34.97
N VAL A 237 -18.85 2.11 34.21
CA VAL A 237 -17.55 2.02 33.54
C VAL A 237 -16.48 2.36 34.57
N ILE A 238 -15.68 1.37 34.97
CA ILE A 238 -14.50 1.57 35.83
C ILE A 238 -13.44 2.32 35.02
N PHE A 239 -13.34 3.63 35.22
CA PHE A 239 -12.22 4.45 34.79
C PHE A 239 -11.03 4.23 35.73
N VAL A 240 -9.98 3.58 35.25
CA VAL A 240 -8.69 3.55 35.95
C VAL A 240 -8.00 4.90 35.75
N SER A 241 -8.05 5.73 36.80
CA SER A 241 -7.30 7.00 36.87
C SER A 241 -5.79 6.74 36.85
N ARG A 242 -5.08 7.34 35.88
CA ARG A 242 -3.63 7.53 35.97
C ARG A 242 -3.36 8.90 36.58
N HIS A 243 -2.59 8.92 37.67
CA HIS A 243 -2.11 10.11 38.34
C HIS A 243 -1.48 11.11 37.36
N GLN A 244 -1.90 12.36 37.48
CA GLN A 244 -1.35 13.52 36.78
C GLN A 244 -0.57 14.34 37.81
N GLU A 245 0.75 14.47 37.62
CA GLU A 245 1.56 15.49 38.30
C GLU A 245 1.65 16.76 37.43
N PRO A 246 1.89 17.95 38.03
CA PRO A 246 1.60 19.23 37.40
C PRO A 246 2.65 19.65 36.37
N THR A 247 2.15 20.45 35.42
CA THR A 247 2.78 20.90 34.18
C THR A 247 3.93 21.90 34.35
N CYS A 248 4.90 21.83 33.43
CA CYS A 248 5.64 23.02 32.98
C CYS A 248 6.01 22.90 31.48
N ALA A 249 5.69 23.94 30.71
CA ALA A 249 6.13 24.31 29.36
C ALA A 249 6.10 23.26 28.21
N SER A 250 5.07 23.41 27.37
CA SER A 250 4.95 23.08 25.93
C SER A 250 6.15 22.47 25.18
N SER A 251 6.34 21.15 25.26
CA SER A 251 6.90 20.37 24.17
C SER A 251 6.03 19.13 23.96
N SER A 252 5.34 19.03 22.82
CA SER A 252 4.69 17.77 22.43
C SER A 252 5.77 16.70 22.39
N ASN A 253 5.77 15.76 23.34
CA ASN A 253 6.80 14.74 23.36
C ASN A 253 6.52 13.74 22.21
N LEU A 254 7.53 12.96 21.80
CA LEU A 254 7.40 12.00 20.70
C LEU A 254 6.27 10.99 20.95
N GLY A 255 6.05 10.60 22.22
CA GLY A 255 4.95 9.73 22.63
C GLY A 255 3.57 10.33 22.40
N ASP A 256 3.40 11.62 22.69
CA ASP A 256 2.15 12.35 22.43
C ASP A 256 1.87 12.44 20.94
N LEU A 257 2.90 12.66 20.12
CA LEU A 257 2.76 12.71 18.66
C LEU A 257 2.47 11.33 18.06
N ILE A 258 3.16 10.28 18.52
CA ILE A 258 2.86 8.90 18.10
C ILE A 258 1.44 8.52 18.53
N GLY A 259 1.05 8.84 19.77
CA GLY A 259 -0.30 8.62 20.28
C GLY A 259 -1.33 9.37 19.46
N LEU A 260 -1.07 10.63 19.10
CA LEU A 260 -1.93 11.44 18.24
C LEU A 260 -2.02 10.90 16.81
N LEU A 261 -0.90 10.46 16.20
CA LEU A 261 -0.90 9.84 14.87
C LEU A 261 -1.63 8.50 14.87
N GLN A 262 -1.42 7.67 15.88
CA GLN A 262 -2.13 6.40 16.04
C GLN A 262 -3.62 6.63 16.29
N GLN A 263 -3.96 7.60 17.14
CA GLN A 263 -5.35 8.00 17.35
C GLN A 263 -5.95 8.51 16.05
N GLN A 264 -5.27 9.39 15.32
CA GLN A 264 -5.72 9.87 14.02
C GLN A 264 -5.88 8.74 13.02
N MET A 265 -4.96 7.78 12.92
CA MET A 265 -5.11 6.62 12.02
C MET A 265 -6.32 5.76 12.41
N ARG A 266 -6.56 5.54 13.71
CA ARG A 266 -7.68 4.72 14.22
C ARG A 266 -9.03 5.43 14.16
N SER A 267 -9.05 6.74 14.39
CA SER A 267 -10.25 7.59 14.38
C SER A 267 -10.44 8.29 13.04
N SER A 268 -9.59 8.00 12.06
CA SER A 268 -9.67 8.60 10.76
C SER A 268 -10.83 7.97 10.01
N ASP A 269 -11.87 8.76 9.77
CA ASP A 269 -12.91 8.43 8.82
C ASP A 269 -12.38 8.37 7.38
N TRP A 270 -11.07 8.47 7.12
CA TRP A 270 -10.52 8.44 5.77
C TRP A 270 -11.01 7.21 5.02
N LEU A 271 -10.96 5.99 5.57
CA LEU A 271 -11.52 4.81 4.90
C LEU A 271 -13.07 4.83 4.77
N GLN A 272 -13.77 5.57 5.64
CA GLN A 272 -15.22 5.78 5.58
C GLN A 272 -15.65 6.90 4.60
N LYS A 273 -14.78 7.89 4.36
CA LYS A 273 -14.96 9.04 3.46
C LYS A 273 -14.25 8.87 2.12
N ASN A 274 -13.42 7.83 2.02
CA ASN A 274 -12.70 7.39 0.85
C ASN A 274 -12.99 5.88 0.75
N THR A 275 -14.27 5.55 0.66
CA THR A 275 -14.68 4.16 0.49
C THR A 275 -14.26 3.71 -0.90
N ALA A 276 -14.00 2.41 -1.04
CA ALA A 276 -13.61 1.86 -2.32
C ALA A 276 -14.66 2.13 -3.43
N GLU A 277 -15.95 2.22 -3.08
CA GLU A 277 -17.04 2.57 -4.00
C GLU A 277 -16.96 4.02 -4.52
N GLN A 278 -16.33 4.93 -3.78
CA GLN A 278 -16.11 6.30 -4.24
C GLN A 278 -14.96 6.43 -5.25
N PHE A 279 -14.13 5.39 -5.39
CA PHE A 279 -13.03 5.34 -6.36
C PHE A 279 -13.23 4.35 -7.50
N ALA A 280 -14.17 3.40 -7.36
CA ALA A 280 -14.51 2.42 -8.40
C ALA A 280 -15.11 3.08 -9.65
#